data_AF-A0AAD8EWY9-F1
#
_entry.id   AF-A0AAD8EWY9-F1
#
_cell.length_a   1.000
_cell.length_b   1.000
_cell.length_c   1.000
_cell.angle_alpha   90.00
_cell.angle_beta   90.00
_cell.angle_gamma   90.00
#
_symmetry.space_group_name_H-M   'P 1'
#
loop_
_entity.id
_entity.type
_entity.pdbx_description
1 polymer ?
#
loop_
_entity_poly.entity_id
_entity_poly.type
_entity_poly.pdbx_seq_one_letter_code
_entity_poly.pdbx_strand_id
1 'polypeptide(L)'
;QQSIVSQLQYSSGDTFNITCDASRFSGLKTANYFLSMSLWRQVSPQDTFINIAAYEPLAQLNTTTNAPSQWQVNFSGGEGFSNRNIMKIVVTVVNYQCTDAGLYKCQAILPSPITPYETMPVNLTAK
;
A
#
# COMPACT_ATOMS: atom_id res chain seq x y z
N GLN A 1 -0.78 -15.39 -2.52
CA GLN A 1 -0.35 -13.98 -2.37
C GLN A 1 -0.18 -13.73 -0.87
N GLN A 2 0.94 -13.17 -0.40
CA GLN A 2 1.14 -12.89 1.03
C GLN A 2 0.28 -11.69 1.45
N SER A 3 -0.26 -11.72 2.67
CA SER A 3 -1.06 -10.63 3.26
C SER A 3 -0.24 -9.35 3.42
N ILE A 4 -0.87 -8.17 3.28
CA ILE A 4 -0.23 -6.85 3.45
C ILE A 4 -0.06 -6.45 4.92
N VAL A 5 -0.60 -7.26 5.83
CA VAL A 5 -0.54 -7.13 7.29
C VAL A 5 -0.21 -8.48 7.93
N SER A 6 0.29 -8.47 9.17
CA SER A 6 0.59 -9.69 9.94
C SER A 6 -0.65 -10.40 10.48
N GLN A 7 -1.70 -9.65 10.82
CA GLN A 7 -2.99 -10.17 11.30
C GLN A 7 -4.15 -9.30 10.81
N LEU A 8 -5.38 -9.80 10.92
CA LEU A 8 -6.60 -9.13 10.44
C LEU A 8 -7.43 -8.48 11.56
N GLN A 9 -7.13 -8.79 12.82
CA GLN A 9 -7.82 -8.27 13.99
C GLN A 9 -6.85 -7.50 14.88
N TYR A 10 -7.23 -6.29 15.28
CA TYR A 10 -6.42 -5.43 16.15
C TYR A 10 -7.31 -4.82 17.25
N SER A 11 -6.74 -4.67 18.43
CA SER A 11 -7.39 -3.96 19.55
C SER A 11 -7.19 -2.46 19.38
N SER A 12 -8.08 -1.66 19.98
CA SER A 12 -7.87 -0.21 20.01
C SER A 12 -6.57 0.13 20.75
N GLY A 13 -5.77 1.03 20.18
CA GLY A 13 -4.45 1.38 20.68
C GLY A 13 -3.30 0.59 20.06
N ASP A 14 -3.58 -0.50 19.33
CA ASP A 14 -2.53 -1.28 18.67
C ASP A 14 -1.74 -0.44 17.65
N THR A 15 -0.47 -0.79 17.47
CA THR A 15 0.39 -0.23 16.44
C THR A 15 0.90 -1.35 15.54
N PHE A 16 0.73 -1.19 14.22
CA PHE A 16 1.12 -2.22 13.25
C PHE A 16 1.48 -1.62 11.89
N ASN A 17 2.07 -2.45 11.03
CA ASN A 17 2.49 -2.04 9.70
C ASN A 17 1.60 -2.67 8.62
N ILE A 18 1.18 -1.84 7.67
CA ILE A 18 0.67 -2.24 6.37
C ILE A 18 1.81 -2.07 5.37
N THR A 19 2.19 -3.15 4.69
CA THR A 19 3.32 -3.14 3.74
C THR A 19 2.85 -3.47 2.33
N CYS A 20 3.03 -2.52 1.43
CA CYS A 20 2.97 -2.74 -0.01
C CYS A 20 4.38 -2.81 -0.55
N ASP A 21 4.77 -3.94 -1.13
CA ASP A 21 6.08 -4.11 -1.74
C ASP A 21 5.99 -4.78 -3.10
N ALA A 22 7.02 -4.59 -3.91
CA ALA A 22 7.09 -5.08 -5.28
C ALA A 22 6.97 -6.61 -5.42
N SER A 23 7.29 -7.39 -4.38
CA SER A 23 7.20 -8.86 -4.48
C SER A 23 5.74 -9.35 -4.62
N ARG A 24 4.76 -8.49 -4.28
CA ARG A 24 3.33 -8.81 -4.23
C ARG A 24 2.64 -8.81 -5.60
N PHE A 25 3.31 -8.26 -6.60
CA PHE A 25 2.77 -8.17 -7.96
C PHE A 25 3.61 -9.06 -8.87
N SER A 26 3.07 -10.21 -9.26
CA SER A 26 3.78 -11.17 -10.12
C SER A 26 4.24 -10.55 -11.45
N GLY A 27 3.46 -9.61 -11.99
CA GLY A 27 3.79 -8.86 -13.20
C GLY A 27 5.06 -7.99 -13.09
N LEU A 28 5.53 -7.68 -11.88
CA LEU A 28 6.76 -6.89 -11.70
C LEU A 28 8.03 -7.64 -12.08
N LYS A 29 8.01 -8.97 -12.02
CA LYS A 29 9.19 -9.78 -12.35
C LYS A 29 9.59 -9.66 -13.82
N THR A 30 8.62 -9.37 -14.69
CA THR A 30 8.80 -9.32 -16.15
C THR A 30 8.62 -7.92 -16.73
N ALA A 31 8.16 -6.95 -15.95
CA ALA A 31 7.98 -5.57 -16.43
C ALA A 31 9.33 -4.87 -16.62
N ASN A 32 9.45 -4.05 -17.66
CA ASN A 32 10.66 -3.25 -17.91
C ASN A 32 10.70 -1.95 -17.11
N TYR A 33 9.53 -1.42 -16.72
CA TYR A 33 9.43 -0.22 -15.87
C TYR A 33 8.40 -0.42 -14.78
N PHE A 34 8.50 0.43 -13.76
CA PHE A 34 7.53 0.53 -12.68
C PHE A 34 7.02 1.96 -12.62
N LEU A 35 5.73 2.17 -12.84
CA LEU A 35 5.17 3.52 -12.91
C LEU A 35 4.81 4.03 -11.52
N SER A 36 4.09 3.24 -10.74
CA SER A 36 3.69 3.63 -9.39
C SER A 36 3.30 2.46 -8.49
N MET A 37 3.41 2.67 -7.18
CA MET A 37 2.77 1.86 -6.14
C MET A 37 1.84 2.73 -5.33
N SER A 38 0.76 2.16 -4.82
CA SER A 38 -0.12 2.86 -3.89
C SER A 38 -0.80 1.92 -2.91
N LEU A 39 -1.13 2.46 -1.75
CA LEU A 39 -1.97 1.83 -0.75
C LEU A 39 -3.32 2.54 -0.72
N TRP A 40 -4.38 1.74 -0.76
CA TRP A 40 -5.76 2.19 -0.79
C TRP A 40 -6.52 1.64 0.41
N ARG A 41 -7.45 2.44 0.92
CA ARG A 41 -8.32 2.12 2.07
C ARG A 41 -9.78 2.37 1.72
N GLN A 42 -10.68 1.57 2.26
CA GLN A 42 -12.13 1.76 2.23
C GLN A 42 -12.68 1.41 3.62
N VAL A 43 -13.28 2.38 4.32
CA VAL A 43 -13.77 2.20 5.70
C VAL A 43 -15.20 1.65 5.70
N SER A 44 -16.08 2.25 4.90
CA SER A 44 -17.45 1.77 4.73
C SER A 44 -17.61 1.00 3.42
N PRO A 45 -18.38 -0.10 3.37
CA PRO A 45 -18.67 -0.81 2.13
C PRO A 45 -19.34 0.04 1.04
N GLN A 46 -19.98 1.14 1.43
CA GLN A 46 -20.63 2.11 0.54
C GLN A 46 -19.68 3.17 -0.01
N ASP A 47 -18.48 3.31 0.58
CA ASP A 47 -17.48 4.29 0.14
C ASP A 47 -16.69 3.76 -1.06
N THR A 48 -16.00 4.65 -1.78
CA THR A 48 -14.97 4.23 -2.73
C THR A 48 -13.63 4.03 -2.00
N PHE A 49 -12.73 3.27 -2.62
CA PHE A 49 -11.34 3.20 -2.15
C PHE A 49 -10.67 4.57 -2.29
N ILE A 50 -10.03 5.03 -1.23
CA ILE A 50 -9.23 6.26 -1.20
C ILE A 50 -7.73 5.92 -1.17
N ASN A 51 -6.93 6.68 -1.89
CA ASN A 51 -5.47 6.54 -1.89
C ASN A 51 -4.92 7.20 -0.61
N ILE A 52 -4.27 6.41 0.25
CA ILE A 52 -3.69 6.90 1.51
C ILE A 52 -2.19 7.08 1.44
N ALA A 53 -1.52 6.36 0.54
CA ALA A 53 -0.11 6.53 0.25
C ALA A 53 0.17 6.17 -1.22
N ALA A 54 0.92 6.98 -1.93
CA ALA A 54 1.38 6.69 -3.29
C ALA A 54 2.86 6.95 -3.45
N TYR A 55 3.49 6.15 -4.30
CA TYR A 55 4.89 6.21 -4.60
C TYR A 55 5.12 6.12 -6.11
N GLU A 56 5.58 7.22 -6.71
CA GLU A 56 5.87 7.33 -8.13
C GLU A 56 7.38 7.60 -8.33
N PRO A 57 8.17 6.60 -8.78
CA PRO A 57 9.60 6.77 -8.91
C PRO A 57 10.05 7.47 -10.20
N LEU A 58 9.28 7.43 -11.29
CA LEU A 58 9.73 7.90 -12.63
C LEU A 58 9.38 9.37 -12.94
N ALA A 59 8.38 9.92 -12.25
CA ALA A 59 8.27 11.37 -12.10
C ALA A 59 9.08 11.71 -10.84
N GLN A 60 9.93 12.74 -10.88
CA GLN A 60 10.71 13.25 -9.72
C GLN A 60 10.10 12.81 -8.40
N LEU A 61 10.78 11.91 -7.66
CA LEU A 61 10.27 11.16 -6.51
C LEU A 61 9.02 11.79 -5.86
N ASN A 62 7.84 11.42 -6.34
CA ASN A 62 6.59 12.00 -5.87
C ASN A 62 5.95 11.02 -4.89
N THR A 63 5.71 11.52 -3.69
CA THR A 63 5.01 10.79 -2.63
C THR A 63 3.74 11.53 -2.26
N THR A 64 2.62 10.82 -2.27
CA THR A 64 1.34 11.35 -1.78
C THR A 64 1.00 10.66 -0.49
N THR A 65 0.52 11.41 0.50
CA THR A 65 0.06 10.88 1.79
C THR A 65 -1.24 11.55 2.19
N ASN A 66 -2.32 10.76 2.24
CA ASN A 66 -3.62 11.15 2.76
C ASN A 66 -4.03 10.30 3.97
N ALA A 67 -3.05 9.65 4.60
CA ALA A 67 -3.26 8.89 5.82
C ALA A 67 -3.63 9.83 7.00
N PRO A 68 -4.35 9.33 8.02
CA PRO A 68 -4.52 10.04 9.28
C PRO A 68 -3.19 10.58 9.83
N SER A 69 -3.20 11.76 10.44
CA SER A 69 -1.98 12.47 10.84
C SER A 69 -1.11 11.73 11.85
N GLN A 70 -1.70 10.87 12.68
CA GLN A 70 -0.95 10.03 13.62
C GLN A 70 -0.24 8.84 12.96
N TRP A 71 -0.59 8.49 11.71
CA TRP A 71 0.06 7.40 10.99
C TRP A 71 1.38 7.87 10.39
N GLN A 72 2.33 6.94 10.29
CA GLN A 72 3.63 7.21 9.70
C GLN A 72 3.71 6.49 8.37
N VAL A 73 4.19 7.17 7.33
CA VAL A 73 4.35 6.58 6.00
C VAL A 73 5.81 6.67 5.60
N ASN A 74 6.38 5.53 5.23
CA ASN A 74 7.77 5.42 4.81
C ASN A 74 7.85 4.78 3.42
N PHE A 75 8.70 5.38 2.59
CA PHE A 75 8.96 4.96 1.22
C PHE A 75 10.42 4.53 1.10
N SER A 76 10.68 3.40 0.45
CA SER A 76 12.05 2.96 0.23
C SER A 76 12.18 2.12 -1.03
N GLY A 77 13.43 1.88 -1.43
CA GLY A 77 13.82 1.26 -2.70
C GLY A 77 14.31 2.28 -3.73
N GLY A 78 13.78 3.50 -3.72
CA GLY A 78 14.24 4.58 -4.59
C GLY A 78 13.93 4.36 -6.08
N GLU A 79 14.26 5.37 -6.90
CA GLU A 79 14.22 5.25 -8.36
C GLU A 79 15.41 4.44 -8.86
N GLY A 80 15.16 3.39 -9.64
CA GLY A 80 16.23 2.65 -10.32
C GLY A 80 15.77 1.32 -10.87
N PHE A 81 16.17 1.00 -12.11
CA PHE A 81 15.87 -0.28 -12.76
C PHE A 81 16.35 -1.49 -11.92
N SER A 82 17.41 -1.33 -11.14
CA SER A 82 18.00 -2.34 -10.26
C SER A 82 17.31 -2.49 -8.90
N ASN A 83 16.56 -1.48 -8.45
CA ASN A 83 16.04 -1.42 -7.08
C ASN A 83 14.53 -1.70 -6.99
N ARG A 84 13.91 -2.09 -8.11
CA ARG A 84 12.47 -2.37 -8.21
C ARG A 84 12.00 -3.43 -7.22
N ASN A 85 12.78 -4.47 -7.01
CA ASN A 85 12.48 -5.56 -6.08
C ASN A 85 12.50 -5.13 -4.60
N ILE A 86 13.16 -4.01 -4.26
CA ILE A 86 13.23 -3.48 -2.90
C ILE A 86 12.30 -2.28 -2.69
N MET A 87 11.49 -1.93 -3.69
CA MET A 87 10.48 -0.87 -3.57
C MET A 87 9.38 -1.27 -2.60
N LYS A 88 9.14 -0.40 -1.61
CA LYS A 88 8.10 -0.60 -0.60
C LYS A 88 7.51 0.71 -0.09
N ILE A 89 6.20 0.66 0.18
CA ILE A 89 5.45 1.60 1.01
C ILE A 89 5.15 0.87 2.32
N VAL A 90 5.56 1.45 3.44
CA VAL A 90 5.21 0.97 4.76
C VAL A 90 4.39 2.05 5.45
N VAL A 91 3.13 1.74 5.76
CA VAL A 91 2.27 2.59 6.58
C VAL A 91 2.21 1.99 7.97
N THR A 92 2.77 2.69 8.95
CA THR A 92 2.63 2.36 10.36
C THR A 92 1.37 3.01 10.89
N VAL A 93 0.35 2.19 11.12
CA VAL A 93 -0.87 2.56 11.82
C VAL A 93 -0.51 2.67 13.29
N VAL A 94 -0.62 3.88 13.83
CA VAL A 94 -0.35 4.18 15.24
C VAL A 94 -1.67 4.41 15.96
N ASN A 95 -1.82 3.83 17.14
CA ASN A 95 -3.00 3.98 17.99
C ASN A 95 -4.30 3.64 17.23
N TYR A 96 -4.40 2.41 16.72
CA TYR A 96 -5.51 1.93 15.90
C TYR A 96 -6.88 2.21 16.55
N GLN A 97 -7.83 2.72 15.77
CA GLN A 97 -9.19 3.00 16.21
C GLN A 97 -10.22 2.14 15.47
N CYS A 98 -11.42 1.96 16.02
CA CYS A 98 -12.49 1.24 15.33
C CYS A 98 -12.86 1.88 13.98
N THR A 99 -12.70 3.21 13.86
CA THR A 99 -12.89 3.95 12.60
C THR A 99 -11.81 3.64 11.55
N ASP A 100 -10.73 2.97 11.95
CA ASP A 100 -9.67 2.47 11.06
C ASP A 100 -9.93 1.06 10.52
N ALA A 101 -10.97 0.38 11.00
CA ALA A 101 -11.41 -0.87 10.40
C ALA A 101 -11.89 -0.65 8.95
N GLY A 102 -11.71 -1.67 8.11
CA GLY A 102 -12.12 -1.64 6.72
C GLY A 102 -11.21 -2.43 5.79
N LEU A 103 -11.41 -2.24 4.50
CA LEU A 103 -10.66 -2.92 3.44
C LEU A 103 -9.41 -2.13 3.04
N TYR A 104 -8.30 -2.84 2.91
CA TYR A 104 -7.02 -2.29 2.50
C TYR A 104 -6.44 -3.09 1.34
N LYS A 105 -5.93 -2.42 0.32
CA LYS A 105 -5.29 -3.07 -0.82
C LYS A 105 -4.11 -2.26 -1.35
N CYS A 106 -3.14 -2.97 -1.91
CA CYS A 106 -2.07 -2.35 -2.67
C CYS A 106 -2.41 -2.37 -4.16
N GLN A 107 -2.02 -1.33 -4.87
CA GLN A 107 -2.10 -1.23 -6.31
C GLN A 107 -0.73 -0.88 -6.88
N ALA A 108 -0.39 -1.46 -8.03
CA ALA A 108 0.79 -1.12 -8.80
C ALA A 108 0.39 -0.85 -10.26
N ILE A 109 1.03 0.13 -10.90
CA ILE A 109 0.84 0.42 -12.32
C ILE A 109 2.12 0.06 -13.08
N LEU A 110 1.99 -0.80 -14.09
CA LEU A 110 3.09 -1.24 -14.97
C LEU A 110 2.89 -0.69 -16.38
N PRO A 111 3.95 -0.42 -17.17
CA PRO A 111 3.88 0.35 -18.42
C PRO A 111 3.39 -0.41 -19.67
N SER A 112 3.27 -1.73 -19.70
CA SER A 112 2.98 -2.43 -20.96
C SER A 112 2.23 -3.77 -20.80
N PRO A 113 0.93 -3.81 -21.18
CA PRO A 113 0.04 -2.64 -21.30
C PRO A 113 -0.08 -1.89 -19.97
N ILE A 114 -0.44 -0.59 -19.98
CA ILE A 114 -0.73 0.17 -18.75
C ILE A 114 -1.90 -0.48 -18.03
N THR A 115 -1.58 -1.35 -17.07
CA THR A 115 -2.55 -2.20 -16.39
C THR A 115 -2.34 -2.03 -14.89
N PRO A 116 -3.39 -1.69 -14.13
CA PRO A 116 -3.33 -1.74 -12.68
C PRO A 116 -3.31 -3.20 -12.22
N TYR A 117 -2.36 -3.53 -11.36
CA TYR A 117 -2.28 -4.78 -10.64
C TYR A 117 -2.65 -4.53 -9.19
N GLU A 118 -3.65 -5.24 -8.69
CA GLU A 118 -4.13 -5.07 -7.32
C GLU A 118 -3.90 -6.35 -6.51
N THR A 119 -3.62 -6.18 -5.23
CA THR A 119 -3.74 -7.28 -4.27
C THR A 119 -5.21 -7.51 -3.94
N MET A 120 -5.56 -8.74 -3.55
CA MET A 120 -6.87 -8.95 -2.91
C MET A 120 -7.00 -8.05 -1.68
N PRO A 121 -8.10 -7.30 -1.50
CA PRO A 121 -8.29 -6.48 -0.32
C PRO A 121 -8.30 -7.33 0.95
N VAL A 122 -7.62 -6.85 1.99
CA VAL A 122 -7.67 -7.44 3.33
C VAL A 122 -8.63 -6.63 4.19
N ASN A 123 -9.49 -7.30 4.95
CA ASN A 123 -10.41 -6.65 5.87
C ASN A 123 -9.78 -6.58 7.27
N LEU A 124 -9.44 -5.39 7.72
CA LEU A 124 -9.00 -5.15 9.09
C LEU A 124 -10.22 -4.89 9.97
N THR A 125 -10.31 -5.63 11.07
CA THR A 125 -11.44 -5.51 12.01
C THR A 125 -10.93 -5.16 13.40
N ALA A 126 -11.70 -4.35 14.13
CA ALA A 126 -11.46 -4.15 15.55
C ALA A 126 -11.87 -5.39 16.35
N LYS A 127 -11.10 -5.72 17.39
CA LYS A 127 -11.40 -6.77 18.36
C LYS A 127 -12.44 -6.30 19.38
#